data_AF-A0A2D9XIP3-F1
#
_entry.id   AF-A0A2D9XIP3-F1
#
_cell.length_a   1.000
_cell.length_b   1.000
_cell.length_c   1.000
_cell.angle_alpha   90.00
_cell.angle_beta   90.00
_cell.angle_gamma   90.00
#
_symmetry.space_group_name_H-M   'P 1'
#
loop_
_entity.id
_entity.type
_entity.pdbx_description
1 polymer ?
#
loop_
_entity_poly.entity_id
_entity_poly.type
_entity_poly.pdbx_seq_one_letter_code
_entity_poly.pdbx_strand_id
1 'polypeptide(L)'
;MRIFIFLLLFWGCSHQFIVDCNDNNYFVSSNINTESSFENQQREVITTFSEKELNSLFGDTGVSCKNILADFFYCNICFNNEADFLISYSGRRFNLDVTKDPNEFTNNIIELICSMQMGADEYSYFLNSHPNSFSKKDSIIQPIRIKAH
;
A
#
# COMPACT_ATOMS: atom_id res chain seq x y z
N MET A 1 15.89 -28.96 39.18
CA MET A 1 14.92 -27.84 39.27
C MET A 1 15.69 -26.54 39.33
N ARG A 2 15.61 -25.73 38.26
CA ARG A 2 15.67 -24.26 38.22
C ARG A 2 15.92 -23.84 36.77
N ILE A 3 14.81 -23.71 36.04
CA ILE A 3 14.73 -22.99 34.78
C ILE A 3 14.63 -21.52 35.15
N PHE A 4 15.62 -20.73 34.75
CA PHE A 4 15.51 -19.28 34.64
C PHE A 4 16.26 -18.90 33.36
N ILE A 5 15.57 -19.04 32.23
CA ILE A 5 16.08 -18.66 30.91
C ILE A 5 15.43 -17.33 30.53
N PHE A 6 16.26 -16.28 30.60
CA PHE A 6 16.30 -15.10 29.72
C PHE A 6 14.96 -14.52 29.22
N LEU A 7 14.40 -13.58 30.00
CA LEU A 7 13.53 -12.51 29.52
C LEU A 7 14.40 -11.32 29.02
N LEU A 8 15.17 -11.53 27.94
CA LEU A 8 15.95 -10.47 27.30
C LEU A 8 15.82 -10.57 25.78
N LEU A 9 14.61 -10.47 25.26
CA LEU A 9 14.37 -10.16 23.85
C LEU A 9 13.13 -9.26 23.79
N PHE A 10 13.07 -8.40 22.77
CA PHE A 10 12.04 -7.40 22.49
C PHE A 10 12.31 -5.97 22.97
N TRP A 11 13.56 -5.52 22.98
CA TRP A 11 13.85 -4.15 22.54
C TRP A 11 14.30 -4.22 21.08
N GLY A 12 13.35 -4.52 20.19
CA GLY A 12 13.54 -4.26 18.77
C GLY A 12 13.44 -2.76 18.57
N CYS A 13 14.54 -2.11 18.24
CA CYS A 13 14.51 -0.73 17.79
C CYS A 13 13.74 -0.70 16.47
N SER A 14 12.50 -0.18 16.47
CA SER A 14 11.80 0.16 15.25
C SER A 14 12.53 1.36 14.65
N HIS A 15 13.42 1.10 13.70
CA HIS A 15 14.01 2.19 12.93
C HIS A 15 12.88 2.83 12.13
N GLN A 16 12.46 4.02 12.54
CA GLN A 16 11.51 4.82 11.79
C GLN A 16 12.16 5.15 10.44
N PHE A 17 11.62 4.60 9.37
CA PHE A 17 12.10 4.90 8.03
C PHE A 17 11.71 6.34 7.70
N ILE A 18 12.71 7.19 7.49
CA ILE A 18 12.49 8.56 7.04
C ILE A 18 12.32 8.51 5.53
N VAL A 19 11.16 8.95 5.06
CA VAL A 19 10.90 9.18 3.65
C VAL A 19 11.66 10.46 3.24
N ASP A 20 12.66 10.32 2.37
CA ASP A 20 13.46 11.44 1.88
C ASP A 20 12.79 12.07 0.66
N CYS A 21 11.73 12.83 0.92
CA CYS A 21 10.94 13.51 -0.11
C CYS A 21 10.86 15.00 0.21
N ASN A 22 10.86 15.82 -0.84
CA ASN A 22 10.75 17.26 -0.69
C ASN A 22 9.33 17.73 -0.98
N ASP A 23 9.01 18.95 -0.54
CA ASP A 23 7.65 19.50 -0.68
C ASP A 23 7.17 19.62 -2.14
N ASN A 24 8.07 19.57 -3.13
CA ASN A 24 7.70 19.69 -4.55
C ASN A 24 7.37 18.35 -5.22
N ASN A 25 7.78 17.22 -4.64
CA ASN A 25 7.52 15.89 -5.20
C ASN A 25 6.74 14.98 -4.25
N TYR A 26 6.16 15.55 -3.19
CA TYR A 26 5.43 14.81 -2.19
C TYR A 26 3.95 15.21 -2.16
N PHE A 27 3.08 14.22 -2.32
CA PHE A 27 1.64 14.35 -2.19
C PHE A 27 1.18 13.70 -0.89
N VAL A 28 0.58 14.51 -0.03
CA VAL A 28 -0.05 14.06 1.21
C VAL A 28 -1.53 13.81 0.92
N SER A 29 -1.99 12.58 1.13
CA SER A 29 -3.41 12.27 1.05
C SER A 29 -4.16 12.94 2.20
N SER A 30 -5.33 13.49 1.92
CA SER A 30 -6.23 13.98 2.98
C SER A 30 -6.95 12.85 3.72
N ASN A 31 -6.89 11.62 3.18
CA ASN A 31 -7.56 10.45 3.74
C ASN A 31 -6.61 9.68 4.64
N ILE A 32 -7.05 9.41 5.87
CA ILE A 32 -6.34 8.64 6.89
C ILE A 32 -7.15 7.41 7.27
N ASN A 33 -6.49 6.31 7.60
CA ASN A 33 -7.15 5.14 8.14
C ASN A 33 -7.24 5.24 9.66
N THR A 34 -8.40 5.69 10.15
CA THR A 34 -8.68 5.83 11.59
C THR A 34 -8.91 4.50 12.31
N GLU A 35 -9.16 3.43 11.56
CA GLU A 35 -9.37 2.09 12.11
C GLU A 35 -8.04 1.35 12.36
N SER A 36 -6.93 1.88 11.85
CA SER A 36 -5.59 1.36 12.09
C SER A 36 -5.16 1.60 13.55
N SER A 37 -4.70 0.53 14.21
CA SER A 37 -4.07 0.60 15.54
C SER A 37 -2.56 0.85 15.49
N PHE A 38 -1.99 1.02 14.29
CA PHE A 38 -0.58 1.36 14.12
C PHE A 38 -0.34 2.84 14.40
N GLU A 39 0.91 3.19 14.74
CA GLU A 39 1.32 4.59 14.91
C GLU A 39 1.10 5.41 13.63
N ASN A 40 1.34 4.80 12.45
CA ASN A 40 1.07 5.41 11.17
C ASN A 40 -0.36 5.12 10.71
N GLN A 41 -1.09 6.17 10.34
CA GLN A 41 -2.46 6.09 9.80
C GLN A 41 -2.50 6.15 8.26
N GLN A 42 -1.35 6.31 7.63
CA GLN A 42 -1.15 6.33 6.19
C GLN A 42 0.06 5.46 5.82
N ARG A 43 0.09 5.02 4.56
CA ARG A 43 1.23 4.34 3.95
C ARG A 43 2.03 5.32 3.11
N GLU A 44 3.28 4.98 2.82
CA GLU A 44 4.13 5.79 1.95
C GLU A 44 4.43 5.02 0.68
N VAL A 45 4.07 5.58 -0.46
CA VAL A 45 4.42 5.06 -1.78
C VAL A 45 5.53 5.92 -2.34
N ILE A 46 6.69 5.34 -2.54
CA ILE A 46 7.82 6.01 -3.17
C ILE A 46 7.92 5.45 -4.58
N THR A 47 7.97 6.33 -5.57
CA THR A 47 7.91 5.91 -6.97
C THR A 47 8.80 6.71 -7.91
N THR A 48 9.24 6.03 -8.97
CA THR A 48 9.91 6.60 -10.13
C THR A 48 8.97 7.43 -11.02
N PHE A 49 7.65 7.17 -10.97
CA PHE A 49 6.67 7.91 -11.76
C PHE A 49 6.54 9.37 -11.32
N SER A 50 6.27 10.25 -12.29
CA SER A 50 5.83 11.61 -12.03
C SER A 50 4.37 11.65 -11.60
N GLU A 51 3.98 12.74 -10.92
CA GLU A 51 2.57 12.96 -10.59
C GLU A 51 1.67 12.98 -11.84
N LYS A 52 2.18 13.56 -12.94
CA LYS A 52 1.45 13.61 -14.22
C LYS A 52 1.15 12.21 -14.76
N GLU A 53 2.09 11.29 -14.63
CA GLU A 53 1.88 9.90 -15.06
C GLU A 53 0.87 9.19 -14.17
N LEU A 54 0.94 9.38 -12.84
CA LEU A 54 -0.05 8.81 -11.91
C LEU A 54 -1.42 9.52 -11.93
N ASN A 55 -1.55 10.66 -12.61
CA ASN A 55 -2.86 11.25 -12.94
C ASN A 55 -3.57 10.53 -14.10
N SER A 56 -2.95 9.53 -14.74
CA SER A 56 -3.62 8.66 -15.71
C SER A 56 -4.73 7.83 -15.04
N LEU A 57 -5.79 7.54 -15.80
CA LEU A 57 -6.90 6.72 -15.32
C LEU A 57 -6.45 5.29 -15.05
N PHE A 58 -6.93 4.75 -13.94
CA PHE A 58 -6.69 3.38 -13.54
C PHE A 58 -7.79 2.45 -14.08
N GLY A 59 -7.44 1.61 -15.05
CA GLY A 59 -8.36 0.74 -15.78
C GLY A 59 -9.57 1.51 -16.31
N ASP A 60 -10.75 0.93 -16.12
CA ASP A 60 -12.03 1.52 -16.48
C ASP A 60 -12.72 2.22 -15.30
N THR A 61 -12.01 2.51 -14.19
CA THR A 61 -12.60 3.09 -12.98
C THR A 61 -13.09 4.53 -13.16
N GLY A 62 -12.52 5.27 -14.12
CA GLY A 62 -12.70 6.71 -14.22
C GLY A 62 -11.97 7.53 -13.14
N VAL A 63 -11.15 6.87 -12.30
CA VAL A 63 -10.36 7.47 -11.23
C VAL A 63 -8.87 7.36 -11.59
N SER A 64 -8.06 8.36 -11.22
CA SER A 64 -6.62 8.31 -11.49
C SER A 64 -5.89 7.31 -10.59
N CYS A 65 -4.77 6.77 -11.06
CA CYS A 65 -3.88 5.90 -10.29
C CYS A 65 -3.50 6.53 -8.92
N LYS A 66 -3.17 7.83 -8.93
CA LYS A 66 -2.90 8.62 -7.73
C LYS A 66 -4.05 8.58 -6.74
N ASN A 67 -5.27 8.86 -7.20
CA ASN A 67 -6.45 8.94 -6.33
C ASN A 67 -6.88 7.55 -5.85
N ILE A 68 -6.70 6.50 -6.66
CA ILE A 68 -6.91 5.13 -6.20
C ILE A 68 -6.06 4.84 -4.95
N LEU A 69 -4.75 5.08 -5.05
CA LEU A 69 -3.82 4.85 -3.94
C LEU A 69 -4.10 5.76 -2.73
N ALA A 70 -4.40 7.03 -2.98
CA ALA A 70 -4.60 8.02 -1.93
C ALA A 70 -5.92 7.85 -1.16
N ASP A 71 -7.01 7.62 -1.89
CA ASP A 71 -8.37 7.72 -1.34
C ASP A 71 -8.90 6.39 -0.83
N PHE A 72 -8.48 5.28 -1.43
CA PHE A 72 -8.96 3.94 -1.08
C PHE A 72 -7.94 3.12 -0.29
N PHE A 73 -6.65 3.40 -0.47
CA PHE A 73 -5.56 2.68 0.19
C PHE A 73 -4.69 3.57 1.09
N TYR A 74 -5.14 4.80 1.36
CA TYR A 74 -4.56 5.72 2.34
C TYR A 74 -3.05 5.94 2.18
N CYS A 75 -2.60 6.08 0.93
CA CYS A 75 -1.20 6.30 0.61
C CYS A 75 -0.88 7.79 0.43
N ASN A 76 0.16 8.26 1.12
CA ASN A 76 0.95 9.39 0.66
C ASN A 76 1.88 8.92 -0.46
N ILE A 77 2.26 9.84 -1.36
CA ILE A 77 3.01 9.47 -2.56
C ILE A 77 4.17 10.44 -2.77
N CYS A 78 5.36 9.86 -2.95
CA CYS A 78 6.55 10.58 -3.32
C CYS A 78 6.97 10.22 -4.75
N PHE A 79 6.93 11.22 -5.62
CA PHE A 79 7.15 11.09 -7.06
C PHE A 79 8.61 11.34 -7.46
N ASN A 80 8.96 10.92 -8.68
CA ASN A 80 10.25 11.18 -9.31
C ASN A 80 11.47 10.70 -8.51
N ASN A 81 11.37 9.52 -7.87
CA ASN A 81 12.46 8.90 -7.13
C ASN A 81 13.26 7.92 -8.00
N GLU A 82 14.34 7.38 -7.43
CA GLU A 82 15.19 6.39 -8.11
C GLU A 82 14.67 4.95 -8.01
N ALA A 83 13.67 4.70 -7.16
CA ALA A 83 13.15 3.36 -6.91
C ALA A 83 11.66 3.36 -6.54
N ASP A 84 11.03 2.21 -6.74
CA ASP A 84 9.64 1.94 -6.41
C ASP A 84 9.55 1.07 -5.14
N PHE A 85 8.89 1.56 -4.10
CA PHE A 85 8.63 0.79 -2.88
C PHE A 85 7.45 1.33 -2.06
N LEU A 86 6.86 0.44 -1.26
CA LEU A 86 5.80 0.76 -0.30
C LEU A 86 6.35 0.67 1.13
N ILE A 87 5.98 1.64 1.97
CA ILE A 87 6.08 1.53 3.44
C ILE A 87 4.67 1.33 3.98
N SER A 88 4.44 0.18 4.61
CA SER A 88 3.15 -0.15 5.23
C SER A 88 2.91 0.64 6.53
N TYR A 89 1.70 0.54 7.09
CA TYR A 89 1.36 1.12 8.40
C TYR A 89 2.34 0.73 9.52
N SER A 90 2.89 -0.48 9.48
CA SER A 90 3.89 -0.96 10.44
C SER A 90 5.28 -0.32 10.29
N GLY A 91 5.48 0.53 9.29
CA GLY A 91 6.80 1.05 8.92
C GLY A 91 7.66 0.07 8.11
N ARG A 92 7.16 -1.16 7.85
CA ARG A 92 7.89 -2.13 7.03
C ARG A 92 7.91 -1.70 5.57
N ARG A 93 9.11 -1.71 4.97
CA ARG A 93 9.37 -1.45 3.56
C ARG A 93 9.23 -2.73 2.70
N PHE A 94 8.64 -2.56 1.52
CA PHE A 94 8.46 -3.57 0.49
C PHE A 94 8.90 -2.99 -0.85
N ASN A 95 9.96 -3.55 -1.44
CA ASN A 95 10.40 -3.13 -2.77
C ASN A 95 9.44 -3.68 -3.84
N LEU A 96 9.22 -2.89 -4.89
CA LEU A 96 8.36 -3.26 -6.01
C LEU A 96 9.20 -3.55 -7.24
N ASP A 97 8.68 -4.40 -8.12
CA ASP A 97 9.29 -4.63 -9.43
C ASP A 97 9.13 -3.39 -10.31
N VAL A 98 10.15 -3.10 -11.11
CA VAL A 98 10.17 -1.95 -12.00
C VAL A 98 9.21 -2.20 -13.17
N THR A 99 8.27 -1.27 -13.37
CA THR A 99 7.40 -1.20 -14.55
C THR A 99 7.39 0.20 -15.12
N LYS A 100 6.98 0.33 -16.39
CA LYS A 100 6.79 1.61 -17.09
C LYS A 100 5.32 1.99 -17.25
N ASP A 101 4.41 1.13 -16.81
CA ASP A 101 2.97 1.38 -16.89
C ASP A 101 2.42 1.80 -15.51
N PRO A 102 1.87 3.03 -15.38
CA PRO A 102 1.19 3.49 -14.17
C PRO A 102 0.11 2.52 -13.66
N ASN A 103 -0.62 1.88 -14.58
CA ASN A 103 -1.68 0.95 -14.22
C ASN A 103 -1.13 -0.33 -13.60
N GLU A 104 -0.12 -0.93 -14.23
CA GLU A 104 0.58 -2.09 -13.67
C GLU A 104 1.20 -1.76 -12.31
N PHE A 105 1.84 -0.59 -12.18
CA PHE A 105 2.41 -0.12 -10.92
C PHE A 105 1.36 -0.01 -9.81
N THR A 106 0.24 0.66 -10.08
CA THR A 106 -0.86 0.79 -9.11
C THR A 106 -1.45 -0.57 -8.76
N ASN A 107 -1.61 -1.46 -9.74
CA ASN A 107 -2.10 -2.82 -9.48
C ASN A 107 -1.15 -3.62 -8.58
N ASN A 108 0.17 -3.52 -8.79
CA ASN A 108 1.18 -4.20 -7.97
C ASN A 108 1.13 -3.70 -6.51
N ILE A 109 0.93 -2.40 -6.30
CA ILE A 109 0.74 -1.85 -4.95
C ILE A 109 -0.55 -2.36 -4.32
N ILE A 110 -1.66 -2.34 -5.06
CA ILE A 110 -2.95 -2.84 -4.56
C ILE A 110 -2.81 -4.31 -4.16
N GLU A 111 -2.27 -5.17 -5.03
CA GLU A 111 -2.08 -6.59 -4.74
C GLU A 111 -1.22 -6.81 -3.48
N LEU A 112 -0.14 -6.04 -3.34
CA LEU A 112 0.69 -6.07 -2.13
C LEU A 112 -0.11 -5.64 -0.88
N ILE A 113 -0.86 -4.55 -0.94
CA ILE A 113 -1.67 -4.07 0.18
C ILE A 113 -2.76 -5.08 0.54
N CYS A 114 -3.46 -5.65 -0.45
CA CYS A 114 -4.51 -6.65 -0.27
C CYS A 114 -4.02 -7.93 0.42
N SER A 115 -2.74 -8.26 0.26
CA SER A 115 -2.12 -9.39 0.97
C SER A 115 -1.96 -9.17 2.49
N MET A 116 -2.16 -7.93 2.96
CA MET A 116 -2.13 -7.54 4.37
C MET A 116 -3.53 -7.47 4.95
N GLN A 117 -3.68 -7.76 6.25
CA GLN A 117 -5.00 -7.87 6.90
C GLN A 117 -5.90 -6.63 6.68
N MET A 118 -5.43 -5.42 7.00
CA MET A 118 -6.22 -4.20 6.79
C MET A 118 -6.39 -3.86 5.30
N GLY A 119 -5.38 -4.15 4.48
CA GLY A 119 -5.47 -3.85 3.05
C GLY A 119 -6.52 -4.71 2.33
N ALA A 120 -6.81 -5.91 2.83
CA ALA A 120 -7.91 -6.74 2.33
C ALA A 120 -9.28 -6.10 2.59
N ASP A 121 -9.46 -5.46 3.75
CA ASP A 121 -10.70 -4.76 4.10
C ASP A 121 -10.87 -3.49 3.23
N GLU A 122 -9.78 -2.75 3.04
CA GLU A 122 -9.72 -1.57 2.15
C GLU A 122 -10.05 -1.93 0.70
N TYR A 123 -9.49 -3.03 0.19
CA TYR A 123 -9.78 -3.54 -1.15
C TYR A 123 -11.24 -3.95 -1.30
N SER A 124 -11.81 -4.59 -0.28
CA SER A 124 -13.22 -4.95 -0.28
C SER A 124 -14.12 -3.72 -0.37
N TYR A 125 -13.78 -2.64 0.36
CA TYR A 125 -14.47 -1.34 0.24
C TYR A 125 -14.31 -0.73 -1.16
N PHE A 126 -13.11 -0.77 -1.73
CA PHE A 126 -12.84 -0.30 -3.07
C PHE A 126 -13.66 -1.03 -4.14
N LEU A 127 -13.73 -2.36 -4.11
CA LEU A 127 -14.54 -3.14 -5.04
C LEU A 127 -16.04 -2.82 -4.93
N ASN A 128 -16.54 -2.62 -3.70
CA ASN A 128 -17.93 -2.25 -3.48
C ASN A 128 -18.28 -0.85 -4.02
N SER A 129 -17.32 0.08 -4.03
CA SER A 129 -17.50 1.42 -4.60
C SER A 129 -17.31 1.45 -6.13
N HIS A 130 -16.57 0.49 -6.71
CA HIS A 130 -16.24 0.43 -8.14
C HIS A 130 -16.46 -0.97 -8.76
N PRO A 131 -17.70 -1.52 -8.73
CA PRO A 131 -17.97 -2.92 -9.04
C PRO A 131 -17.66 -3.34 -10.50
N ASN A 132 -17.58 -2.39 -11.43
CA ASN A 132 -17.38 -2.67 -12.85
C ASN A 132 -15.91 -2.75 -13.29
N SER A 133 -14.97 -2.39 -12.42
CA SER A 133 -13.57 -2.11 -12.84
C SER A 133 -12.64 -3.34 -12.78
N PHE A 134 -13.03 -4.40 -12.07
CA PHE A 134 -12.19 -5.61 -11.85
C PHE A 134 -12.83 -6.94 -12.27
N SER A 135 -14.10 -6.90 -12.74
CA SER A 135 -14.92 -8.08 -13.05
C SER A 135 -14.31 -9.05 -14.09
N LYS A 136 -13.22 -8.69 -14.79
CA LYS A 136 -12.54 -9.59 -15.74
C LYS A 136 -11.23 -10.24 -15.25
N LYS A 137 -10.59 -9.78 -14.16
CA LYS A 137 -9.32 -10.36 -13.66
C LYS A 137 -9.49 -11.13 -12.34
N ASP A 138 -10.58 -10.87 -11.60
CA ASP A 138 -10.89 -11.48 -10.30
C ASP A 138 -11.34 -12.95 -10.34
N SER A 139 -11.39 -13.59 -11.51
CA SER A 139 -11.51 -15.05 -11.57
C SER A 139 -10.24 -15.77 -11.10
N ILE A 140 -9.14 -15.04 -10.84
CA ILE A 140 -7.83 -15.58 -10.45
C ILE A 140 -7.51 -15.34 -8.96
N ILE A 141 -8.10 -14.33 -8.32
CA ILE A 141 -7.81 -13.97 -6.91
C ILE A 141 -9.05 -14.22 -6.05
N GLN A 142 -9.55 -15.46 -6.03
CA GLN A 142 -10.32 -15.88 -4.86
C GLN A 142 -9.35 -16.00 -3.69
N PRO A 143 -9.64 -15.42 -2.50
CA PRO A 143 -8.78 -15.58 -1.35
C PRO A 143 -8.62 -17.08 -1.10
N ILE A 144 -7.37 -17.55 -1.05
CA ILE A 144 -7.05 -18.89 -0.59
C ILE A 144 -7.61 -18.98 0.83
N ARG A 145 -8.81 -19.55 0.94
CA ARG A 145 -9.42 -19.96 2.20
C ARG A 145 -8.52 -21.08 2.72
N ILE A 146 -7.52 -20.72 3.53
CA ILE A 146 -6.78 -21.71 4.31
C ILE A 146 -7.81 -22.32 5.25
N LYS A 147 -8.33 -23.49 4.88
CA LYS A 147 -9.07 -24.35 5.79
C LYS A 147 -8.08 -24.80 6.84
N ALA A 148 -8.19 -24.24 8.05
CA ALA A 148 -7.62 -24.87 9.23
C ALA A 148 -8.30 -26.24 9.40
N HIS A 149 -7.50 -27.30 9.34
CA HIS A 149 -7.86 -28.65 9.76
C HIS A 149 -7.41 -28.87 11.20
#